data_AF-A0A2Z5GBE2-F1
#
_entry.id   AF-A0A2Z5GBE2-F1
#
_cell.length_a   1.000
_cell.length_b   1.000
_cell.length_c   1.000
_cell.angle_alpha   90.00
_cell.angle_beta   90.00
_cell.angle_gamma   90.00
#
_symmetry.space_group_name_H-M   'P 1'
#
loop_
_entity.id
_entity.type
_entity.pdbx_description
1 polymer ?
#
loop_
_entity_poly.entity_id
_entity_poly.type
_entity_poly.pdbx_seq_one_letter_code
_entity_poly.pdbx_strand_id
1 'polypeptide(L)'
;MTVTTLTPVERLQLINQYRILEKLDPEGADEYAADREIIARGYTAQYHTVFTDVWDEMSVEECTYVYDVLDMHRILINSFNHLADKAGLTLDDVKFEGFDLNSEGKRYGFAEHLQKQGKWKETLPDYLNSHTEMTAFKQRRMLDNFQPIRQQIANSMSGNWQLTADQIRKIIS
;
A
#
# COMPACT_ATOMS: atom_id res chain seq x y z
N MET A 1 15.39 0.09 3.44
CA MET A 1 16.31 -0.54 4.40
C MET A 1 17.72 -0.41 3.88
N THR A 2 18.71 -0.14 4.73
CA THR A 2 20.12 -0.22 4.30
C THR A 2 20.78 -1.34 5.09
N VAL A 3 20.96 -2.50 4.48
CA VAL A 3 21.68 -3.61 5.11
C VAL A 3 23.16 -3.25 5.13
N THR A 4 23.66 -2.85 6.31
CA THR A 4 25.05 -2.41 6.47
C THR A 4 25.96 -3.51 7.00
N THR A 5 25.39 -4.61 7.49
CA THR A 5 26.13 -5.77 8.01
C THR A 5 25.27 -7.04 7.98
N LEU A 6 25.95 -8.19 7.99
CA LEU A 6 25.37 -9.52 8.16
C LEU A 6 26.31 -10.33 9.05
N THR A 7 25.75 -11.16 9.92
CA THR A 7 26.52 -12.11 10.73
C THR A 7 27.20 -13.15 9.84
N PRO A 8 28.30 -13.79 10.30
CA PRO A 8 28.92 -14.88 9.56
C PRO A 8 27.96 -16.03 9.23
N VAL A 9 26.98 -16.29 10.10
CA VAL A 9 25.98 -17.34 9.90
C VAL A 9 25.01 -16.97 8.77
N GLU A 10 24.47 -15.75 8.76
CA GLU A 10 23.60 -15.27 7.68
C GLU A 10 24.32 -15.25 6.33
N ARG A 11 25.58 -14.81 6.31
CA ARG A 11 26.42 -14.83 5.10
C ARG A 11 26.61 -16.26 4.60
N LEU A 12 26.94 -17.20 5.49
CA LEU A 12 27.09 -18.61 5.11
C LEU A 12 25.78 -19.21 4.57
N GLN A 13 24.64 -18.87 5.16
CA GLN A 13 23.32 -19.30 4.69
C GLN A 13 23.03 -18.78 3.27
N LEU A 14 23.20 -17.48 3.03
CA LEU A 14 23.00 -16.88 1.71
C LEU A 14 23.97 -17.44 0.67
N ILE A 15 25.25 -17.61 1.01
CA ILE A 15 26.25 -18.24 0.12
C ILE A 15 25.81 -19.63 -0.30
N ASN A 16 25.28 -20.42 0.63
CA ASN A 16 24.76 -21.75 0.31
C ASN A 16 23.51 -21.69 -0.57
N GLN A 17 22.61 -20.72 -0.34
CA GLN A 17 21.42 -20.52 -1.18
C GLN A 17 21.79 -20.14 -2.62
N TYR A 18 22.71 -19.19 -2.83
CA TYR A 18 23.17 -18.84 -4.17
C TYR A 18 23.83 -20.02 -4.90
N ARG A 19 24.66 -20.83 -4.21
CA ARG A 19 25.23 -22.06 -4.79
C ARG A 19 24.17 -23.08 -5.22
N ILE A 20 23.01 -23.09 -4.55
CA ILE A 20 21.88 -23.93 -4.93
C ILE A 20 21.19 -23.32 -6.15
N LEU A 21 20.91 -22.01 -6.15
CA LEU A 21 20.28 -21.30 -7.27
C LEU A 21 21.10 -21.39 -8.56
N GLU A 22 22.43 -21.22 -8.48
CA GLU A 22 23.38 -21.45 -9.60
C GLU A 22 23.22 -22.82 -10.26
N LYS A 23 22.78 -23.85 -9.51
CA LYS A 23 22.57 -25.21 -10.02
C LYS A 23 21.15 -25.45 -10.50
N LEU A 24 20.16 -24.80 -9.89
CA LEU A 24 18.73 -24.99 -10.18
C LEU A 24 18.25 -24.12 -11.33
N ASP A 25 18.84 -22.95 -11.49
CA ASP A 25 18.56 -22.01 -12.57
C ASP A 25 19.87 -21.58 -13.26
N PRO A 26 20.34 -22.36 -14.25
CA PRO A 26 21.57 -22.06 -14.98
C PRO A 26 21.50 -20.77 -15.80
N GLU A 27 20.30 -20.27 -16.14
CA GLU A 27 20.15 -19.02 -16.91
C GLU A 27 20.53 -17.80 -16.05
N GLY A 28 20.19 -17.83 -14.75
CA GLY A 28 20.55 -16.80 -13.78
C GLY A 28 21.90 -17.03 -13.06
N ALA A 29 22.64 -18.10 -13.38
CA ALA A 29 23.79 -18.53 -12.58
C ALA A 29 24.91 -17.46 -12.45
N ASP A 30 25.17 -16.68 -13.50
CA ASP A 30 26.18 -15.63 -13.46
C ASP A 30 25.80 -14.48 -12.51
N GLU A 31 24.51 -14.11 -12.46
CA GLU A 31 23.98 -13.10 -11.54
C GLU A 31 24.06 -13.59 -10.09
N TYR A 32 23.62 -14.83 -9.83
CA TYR A 32 23.73 -15.45 -8.51
C TYR A 32 25.18 -15.59 -8.03
N ALA A 33 26.11 -15.88 -8.95
CA ALA A 33 27.52 -15.96 -8.62
C ALA A 33 28.11 -14.60 -8.23
N ALA A 34 27.70 -13.52 -8.90
CA ALA A 34 28.09 -12.16 -8.57
C ALA A 34 27.56 -11.73 -7.19
N ASP A 35 26.27 -11.96 -6.91
CA ASP A 35 25.66 -11.69 -5.61
C ASP A 35 26.31 -12.51 -4.49
N ARG A 36 26.56 -13.80 -4.75
CA ARG A 36 27.29 -14.67 -3.81
C ARG A 36 28.66 -14.12 -3.49
N GLU A 37 29.40 -13.59 -4.46
CA GLU A 37 30.72 -13.02 -4.21
C GLU A 37 30.63 -11.79 -3.30
N ILE A 38 29.67 -10.89 -3.54
CA ILE A 38 29.39 -9.73 -2.68
C ILE A 38 29.19 -10.18 -1.23
N ILE A 39 28.33 -11.19 -1.01
CA ILE A 39 28.06 -11.74 0.32
C ILE A 39 29.28 -12.49 0.88
N ALA A 40 30.01 -13.28 0.09
CA ALA A 40 31.14 -14.09 0.55
C ALA A 40 32.38 -13.27 0.91
N ARG A 41 32.61 -12.15 0.22
CA ARG A 41 33.71 -11.22 0.50
C ARG A 41 33.33 -10.13 1.50
N GLY A 42 32.04 -9.88 1.69
CA GLY A 42 31.55 -8.91 2.65
C GLY A 42 31.71 -7.49 2.13
N TYR A 43 31.45 -7.31 0.84
CA TYR A 43 31.46 -6.00 0.20
C TYR A 43 30.19 -5.23 0.59
N THR A 44 30.15 -4.76 1.85
CA THR A 44 28.96 -4.12 2.44
C THR A 44 28.48 -2.90 1.65
N ALA A 45 29.38 -2.17 0.98
CA ALA A 45 29.02 -1.09 0.07
C ALA A 45 28.14 -1.55 -1.12
N GLN A 46 28.23 -2.82 -1.52
CA GLN A 46 27.46 -3.43 -2.60
C GLN A 46 26.22 -4.19 -2.11
N TYR A 47 25.95 -4.27 -0.80
CA TYR A 47 24.77 -4.99 -0.31
C TYR A 47 23.45 -4.44 -0.88
N HIS A 48 23.41 -3.14 -1.20
CA HIS A 48 22.24 -2.53 -1.82
C HIS A 48 21.83 -3.19 -3.17
N THR A 49 22.76 -3.79 -3.93
CA THR A 49 22.42 -4.49 -5.18
C THR A 49 21.76 -5.82 -4.91
N VAL A 50 22.26 -6.55 -3.90
CA VAL A 50 21.75 -7.87 -3.49
C VAL A 50 20.37 -7.76 -2.85
N PHE A 51 20.13 -6.69 -2.08
CA PHE A 51 18.88 -6.46 -1.36
C PHE A 51 17.92 -5.52 -2.09
N THR A 52 18.09 -5.30 -3.40
CA THR A 52 17.25 -4.38 -4.20
C THR A 52 15.76 -4.65 -4.05
N ASP A 53 15.36 -5.93 -4.02
CA ASP A 53 13.95 -6.34 -3.92
C ASP A 53 13.48 -6.57 -2.46
N VAL A 54 14.32 -6.27 -1.48
CA VAL A 54 13.99 -6.41 -0.05
C VAL A 54 13.61 -5.03 0.50
N TRP A 55 12.31 -4.80 0.56
CA TRP A 55 11.73 -3.55 1.01
C TRP A 55 11.66 -3.46 2.53
N ASP A 56 11.61 -2.23 3.06
CA ASP A 56 11.31 -2.02 4.48
C ASP A 56 9.93 -2.59 4.82
N GLU A 57 9.83 -3.24 5.97
CA GLU A 57 8.55 -3.77 6.47
C GLU A 57 7.50 -2.66 6.57
N MET A 58 6.25 -3.05 6.34
CA MET A 58 5.08 -2.25 6.69
C MET A 58 4.50 -2.76 7.99
N SER A 59 4.33 -1.90 8.98
CA SER A 59 3.70 -2.28 10.24
C SER A 59 2.22 -2.66 10.01
N VAL A 60 1.62 -3.34 11.00
CA VAL A 60 0.19 -3.66 10.95
C VAL A 60 -0.64 -2.38 10.88
N GLU A 61 -0.21 -1.32 11.57
CA GLU A 61 -0.86 -0.01 11.56
C GLU A 61 -0.76 0.66 10.19
N GLU A 62 0.39 0.58 9.51
CA GLU A 62 0.56 1.10 8.15
C GLU A 62 -0.33 0.35 7.14
N CYS A 63 -0.42 -0.97 7.27
CA CYS A 63 -1.34 -1.77 6.45
C CYS A 63 -2.81 -1.45 6.75
N THR A 64 -3.16 -1.32 8.03
CA THR A 64 -4.53 -0.99 8.48
C THR A 64 -4.97 0.37 7.98
N TYR A 65 -4.06 1.34 7.97
CA TYR A 65 -4.32 2.66 7.40
C TYR A 65 -4.77 2.56 5.93
N VAL A 66 -4.07 1.77 5.10
CA VAL A 66 -4.46 1.58 3.69
C VAL A 66 -5.84 0.94 3.60
N TYR A 67 -6.14 -0.08 4.41
CA TYR A 67 -7.48 -0.68 4.45
C TYR A 67 -8.57 0.32 4.83
N ASP A 68 -8.34 1.12 5.87
CA ASP A 68 -9.30 2.13 6.33
C ASP A 68 -9.55 3.22 5.26
N VAL A 69 -8.51 3.65 4.54
CA VAL A 69 -8.66 4.59 3.41
C VAL A 69 -9.53 3.96 2.30
N LEU A 70 -9.24 2.71 1.90
CA LEU A 70 -9.99 2.03 0.85
C LEU A 70 -11.45 1.76 1.27
N ASP A 71 -11.68 1.41 2.54
CA ASP A 71 -13.02 1.21 3.08
C ASP A 71 -13.82 2.50 3.18
N MET A 72 -13.20 3.60 3.61
CA MET A 72 -13.82 4.92 3.61
C MET A 72 -14.26 5.30 2.20
N HIS A 73 -13.37 5.20 1.20
CA HIS A 73 -13.71 5.52 -0.19
C HIS A 73 -14.77 4.60 -0.77
N ARG A 74 -14.76 3.30 -0.43
CA ARG A 74 -15.82 2.37 -0.81
C ARG A 74 -17.19 2.83 -0.31
N ILE A 75 -17.26 3.24 0.96
CA ILE A 75 -18.50 3.74 1.58
C ILE A 75 -18.93 5.06 0.94
N LEU A 76 -17.99 5.97 0.68
CA LEU A 76 -18.26 7.24 0.00
C LEU A 76 -18.82 7.03 -1.42
N ILE A 77 -18.17 6.22 -2.24
CA ILE A 77 -18.61 5.90 -3.61
C ILE A 77 -19.98 5.25 -3.59
N ASN A 78 -20.18 4.23 -2.75
CA ASN A 78 -21.46 3.53 -2.66
C ASN A 78 -22.57 4.48 -2.20
N SER A 79 -22.33 5.30 -1.17
CA SER A 79 -23.32 6.26 -0.68
C SER A 79 -23.64 7.32 -1.72
N PHE A 80 -22.60 7.88 -2.36
CA PHE A 80 -22.75 8.85 -3.45
C PHE A 80 -23.64 8.28 -4.56
N ASN A 81 -23.40 7.04 -5.00
CA ASN A 81 -24.19 6.40 -6.05
C ASN A 81 -25.68 6.24 -5.66
N HIS A 82 -25.98 5.98 -4.38
CA HIS A 82 -27.35 5.83 -3.87
C HIS A 82 -28.11 7.14 -3.61
N LEU A 83 -27.42 8.30 -3.59
CA LEU A 83 -28.10 9.59 -3.43
C LEU A 83 -29.06 9.86 -4.59
N ALA A 84 -30.32 10.14 -4.28
CA ALA A 84 -31.31 10.58 -5.27
C ALA A 84 -30.99 11.97 -5.84
N ASP A 85 -30.54 12.89 -4.97
CA ASP A 85 -29.99 14.19 -5.34
C ASP A 85 -28.52 14.25 -4.92
N LYS A 86 -27.62 14.46 -5.89
CA LYS A 86 -26.17 14.57 -5.62
C LYS A 86 -25.83 15.90 -4.94
N ALA A 87 -26.72 16.89 -5.00
CA ALA A 87 -26.57 18.18 -4.38
C ALA A 87 -25.22 18.86 -4.71
N GLY A 88 -24.78 18.73 -5.96
CA GLY A 88 -23.53 19.31 -6.46
C GLY A 88 -22.26 18.49 -6.18
N LEU A 89 -22.35 17.35 -5.48
CA LEU A 89 -21.23 16.40 -5.37
C LEU A 89 -20.99 15.71 -6.72
N THR A 90 -19.73 15.37 -6.98
CA THR A 90 -19.27 14.65 -8.16
C THR A 90 -18.57 13.35 -7.75
N LEU A 91 -18.36 12.45 -8.71
CA LEU A 91 -17.59 11.22 -8.44
C LEU A 91 -16.13 11.54 -8.07
N ASP A 92 -15.57 12.61 -8.61
CA ASP A 92 -14.19 13.03 -8.34
C ASP A 92 -14.00 13.46 -6.87
N ASP A 93 -15.06 13.94 -6.22
CA ASP A 93 -15.02 14.31 -4.79
C ASP A 93 -14.85 13.08 -3.88
N VAL A 94 -15.34 11.92 -4.31
CA VAL A 94 -15.48 10.72 -3.47
C VAL A 94 -14.61 9.55 -3.91
N LYS A 95 -14.10 9.54 -5.14
CA LYS A 95 -13.25 8.45 -5.64
C LYS A 95 -11.91 8.42 -4.94
N PHE A 96 -11.32 7.23 -4.85
CA PHE A 96 -9.94 7.08 -4.42
C PHE A 96 -9.01 7.41 -5.61
N GLU A 97 -8.08 8.34 -5.39
CA GLU A 97 -7.15 8.83 -6.43
C GLU A 97 -5.82 8.08 -6.45
N GLY A 98 -5.60 7.16 -5.51
CA GLY A 98 -4.33 6.45 -5.38
C GLY A 98 -3.40 7.04 -4.32
N PHE A 99 -2.13 6.64 -4.42
CA PHE A 99 -1.03 7.11 -3.59
C PHE A 99 0.10 7.57 -4.50
N ASP A 100 0.91 8.53 -4.07
CA ASP A 100 2.03 8.99 -4.88
C ASP A 100 3.15 7.95 -4.90
N LEU A 101 3.56 7.51 -6.09
CA LEU A 101 4.57 6.49 -6.25
C LEU A 101 5.93 6.89 -5.64
N ASN A 102 6.26 8.19 -5.67
CA ASN A 102 7.57 8.69 -5.25
C ASN A 102 7.68 8.87 -3.73
N SER A 103 6.66 9.44 -3.10
CA SER A 103 6.66 9.77 -1.66
C SER A 103 5.92 8.74 -0.80
N GLU A 104 5.01 7.97 -1.39
CA GLU A 104 4.13 7.02 -0.69
C GLU A 104 4.31 5.58 -1.21
N GLY A 105 5.50 5.26 -1.76
CA GLY A 105 5.78 4.00 -2.46
C GLY A 105 5.36 2.72 -1.73
N LYS A 106 5.51 2.66 -0.39
CA LYS A 106 5.01 1.54 0.43
C LYS A 106 3.49 1.36 0.32
N ARG A 107 2.72 2.45 0.49
CA ARG A 107 1.26 2.44 0.42
C ARG A 107 0.79 2.16 -1.01
N TYR A 108 1.46 2.75 -1.99
CA TYR A 108 1.24 2.44 -3.41
C TYR A 108 1.42 0.95 -3.68
N GLY A 109 2.57 0.38 -3.31
CA GLY A 109 2.88 -1.03 -3.55
C GLY A 109 1.91 -1.97 -2.86
N PHE A 110 1.46 -1.62 -1.65
CA PHE A 110 0.45 -2.40 -0.94
C PHE A 110 -0.93 -2.31 -1.61
N ALA A 111 -1.36 -1.13 -2.05
CA ALA A 111 -2.60 -0.96 -2.81
C ALA A 111 -2.57 -1.74 -4.14
N GLU A 112 -1.45 -1.71 -4.85
CA GLU A 112 -1.23 -2.49 -6.07
C GLU A 112 -1.29 -4.00 -5.80
N HIS A 113 -0.70 -4.47 -4.70
CA HIS A 113 -0.79 -5.85 -4.28
C HIS A 113 -2.25 -6.29 -4.03
N LEU A 114 -3.06 -5.46 -3.35
CA LEU A 114 -4.49 -5.72 -3.14
C LEU A 114 -5.27 -5.73 -4.46
N GLN A 115 -4.93 -4.83 -5.38
CA GLN A 115 -5.52 -4.77 -6.72
C GLN A 115 -5.24 -6.07 -7.50
N LYS A 116 -3.99 -6.55 -7.50
CA LYS A 116 -3.59 -7.83 -8.13
C LYS A 116 -4.33 -9.03 -7.55
N GLN A 117 -4.68 -9.00 -6.27
CA GLN A 117 -5.53 -10.02 -5.62
C GLN A 117 -7.02 -9.87 -5.96
N GLY A 118 -7.41 -8.82 -6.65
CA GLY A 118 -8.81 -8.53 -6.98
C GLY A 118 -9.64 -8.08 -5.78
N LYS A 119 -9.02 -7.48 -4.76
CA LYS A 119 -9.73 -6.87 -3.62
C LYS A 119 -10.04 -5.40 -3.91
N TRP A 120 -11.11 -4.84 -3.30
CA TRP A 120 -11.57 -3.45 -3.49
C TRP A 120 -11.64 -3.00 -4.96
N LYS A 121 -12.07 -3.88 -5.87
CA LYS A 121 -12.16 -3.58 -7.32
C LYS A 121 -13.07 -2.38 -7.62
N GLU A 122 -14.05 -2.16 -6.75
CA GLU A 122 -14.99 -1.04 -6.81
C GLU A 122 -14.40 0.30 -6.35
N THR A 123 -13.26 0.27 -5.64
CA THR A 123 -12.60 1.47 -5.09
C THR A 123 -11.29 1.77 -5.80
N LEU A 124 -10.49 0.75 -6.11
CA LEU A 124 -9.16 0.91 -6.67
C LEU A 124 -9.24 1.27 -8.17
N PRO A 125 -8.69 2.42 -8.59
CA PRO A 125 -8.62 2.79 -10.00
C PRO A 125 -7.59 1.94 -10.76
N ASP A 126 -7.73 1.85 -12.08
CA ASP A 126 -6.74 1.18 -12.94
C ASP A 126 -5.34 1.81 -12.85
N TYR A 127 -5.28 3.12 -12.59
CA TYR A 127 -4.05 3.88 -12.38
C TYR A 127 -3.98 4.41 -10.95
N LEU A 128 -3.03 3.88 -10.15
CA LEU A 128 -2.91 4.14 -8.72
C LEU A 128 -1.98 5.30 -8.35
N ASN A 129 -1.24 5.87 -9.30
CA ASN A 129 -0.29 6.92 -8.98
C ASN A 129 -1.00 8.27 -8.99
N SER A 130 -1.19 8.85 -7.82
CA SER A 130 -1.88 10.15 -7.68
C SER A 130 -1.06 11.34 -8.17
N HIS A 131 0.26 11.16 -8.40
CA HIS A 131 1.21 12.24 -8.69
C HIS A 131 1.25 13.37 -7.63
N THR A 132 0.69 13.14 -6.45
CA THR A 132 0.63 14.10 -5.34
C THR A 132 0.46 13.33 -4.03
N GLU A 133 1.18 13.71 -2.98
CA GLU A 133 1.14 13.02 -1.69
C GLU A 133 -0.26 13.09 -1.06
N MET A 134 -1.03 11.99 -1.11
CA MET A 134 -2.44 11.98 -0.73
C MET A 134 -2.64 11.77 0.77
N THR A 135 -1.76 11.02 1.43
CA THR A 135 -1.89 10.71 2.88
C THR A 135 -1.97 11.98 3.72
N ALA A 136 -0.96 12.85 3.58
CA ALA A 136 -0.86 14.08 4.36
C ALA A 136 -1.85 15.15 3.88
N PHE A 137 -2.02 15.28 2.56
CA PHE A 137 -2.85 16.34 1.96
C PHE A 137 -4.35 16.15 2.18
N LYS A 138 -4.83 14.90 2.11
CA LYS A 138 -6.27 14.61 2.02
C LYS A 138 -6.72 13.48 2.95
N GLN A 139 -6.10 12.31 2.84
CA GLN A 139 -6.67 11.07 3.38
C GLN A 139 -6.72 11.03 4.91
N ARG A 140 -5.71 11.55 5.60
CA ARG A 140 -5.73 11.61 7.07
C ARG A 140 -6.88 12.48 7.59
N ARG A 141 -7.08 13.68 7.03
CA ARG A 141 -8.19 14.57 7.40
C ARG A 141 -9.55 13.92 7.16
N MET A 142 -9.71 13.28 5.99
CA MET A 142 -10.96 12.60 5.65
C MET A 142 -11.26 11.46 6.63
N LEU A 143 -10.25 10.66 6.99
CA LEU A 143 -10.40 9.62 8.01
C LEU A 143 -10.79 10.21 9.37
N ASP A 144 -10.16 11.28 9.82
CA ASP A 144 -10.49 11.94 11.09
C ASP A 144 -11.96 12.42 11.10
N ASN A 145 -12.45 12.95 9.97
CA ASN A 145 -13.86 13.34 9.81
C ASN A 145 -14.81 12.15 9.74
N PHE A 146 -14.35 11.03 9.17
CA PHE A 146 -15.13 9.81 9.00
C PHE A 146 -15.29 9.02 10.30
N GLN A 147 -14.26 8.94 11.15
CA GLN A 147 -14.28 8.10 12.36
C GLN A 147 -15.50 8.34 13.27
N PRO A 148 -15.90 9.58 13.61
CA PRO A 148 -17.11 9.82 14.41
C PRO A 148 -18.39 9.32 13.73
N ILE A 149 -18.49 9.46 12.40
CA ILE A 149 -19.64 9.01 11.61
C ILE A 149 -19.67 7.48 11.57
N ARG A 150 -18.51 6.85 11.32
CA ARG A 150 -18.32 5.40 11.35
C ARG A 150 -18.78 4.81 12.69
N GLN A 151 -18.39 5.44 13.80
CA GLN A 151 -18.78 5.00 15.14
C GLN A 151 -20.29 5.12 15.36
N GLN A 152 -20.91 6.21 14.92
CA GLN A 152 -22.36 6.40 15.02
C GLN A 152 -23.14 5.33 14.24
N ILE A 153 -22.70 5.02 13.01
CA ILE A 153 -23.30 3.98 12.18
C ILE A 153 -23.13 2.61 12.85
N ALA A 154 -21.93 2.27 13.31
CA ALA A 154 -21.66 1.01 14.01
C ALA A 154 -22.54 0.83 15.25
N ASN A 155 -22.71 1.89 16.05
CA ASN A 155 -23.54 1.88 17.25
C ASN A 155 -25.04 1.77 16.96
N SER A 156 -25.49 2.22 15.78
CA SER A 156 -26.91 2.16 15.40
C SER A 156 -27.42 0.72 15.20
N MET A 157 -26.51 -0.25 15.04
CA MET A 157 -26.82 -1.66 14.70
C MET A 157 -27.72 -1.84 13.47
N SER A 158 -27.91 -0.78 12.67
CA SER A 158 -28.77 -0.82 11.47
C SER A 158 -28.14 -1.59 10.32
N GLY A 159 -26.80 -1.74 10.33
CA GLY A 159 -26.04 -2.23 9.19
C GLY A 159 -26.08 -1.30 7.96
N ASN A 160 -26.76 -0.15 8.06
CA ASN A 160 -26.90 0.78 6.95
C ASN A 160 -25.71 1.73 6.90
N TRP A 161 -24.82 1.50 5.94
CA TRP A 161 -23.64 2.33 5.67
C TRP A 161 -23.91 3.45 4.66
N GLN A 162 -25.17 3.72 4.29
CA GLN A 162 -25.52 4.81 3.37
C GLN A 162 -25.41 6.16 4.06
N LEU A 163 -24.46 6.96 3.59
CA LEU A 163 -24.24 8.34 4.04
C LEU A 163 -25.20 9.31 3.35
N THR A 164 -25.62 10.34 4.09
CA THR A 164 -26.32 11.50 3.50
C THR A 164 -25.33 12.41 2.77
N ALA A 165 -25.82 13.28 1.88
CA ALA A 165 -24.97 14.26 1.19
C ALA A 165 -24.19 15.16 2.15
N ASP A 166 -24.77 15.53 3.29
CA ASP A 166 -24.09 16.35 4.31
C ASP A 166 -23.00 15.58 5.04
N GLN A 167 -23.20 14.29 5.32
CA GLN A 167 -22.16 13.43 5.87
C GLN A 167 -21.00 13.26 4.88
N ILE A 168 -21.29 13.05 3.59
CA ILE A 168 -20.26 12.99 2.54
C ILE A 168 -19.46 14.30 2.51
N ARG A 169 -20.13 15.46 2.46
CA ARG A 169 -19.45 16.77 2.48
C ARG A 169 -18.56 16.96 3.70
N LYS A 170 -19.04 16.54 4.86
CA LYS A 170 -18.26 16.61 6.11
C LYS A 170 -17.02 15.72 6.06
N ILE A 171 -17.08 14.56 5.41
CA ILE A 171 -15.93 13.67 5.28
C ILE A 171 -14.89 14.28 4.34
N ILE A 172 -15.30 14.78 3.17
CA ILE A 172 -14.37 15.30 2.16
C ILE A 172 -13.82 16.70 2.48
N SER A 173 -14.50 17.49 3.33
CA SER A 173 -14.08 18.83 3.75
C SER A 173 -12.76 18.83 4.49
#